data_AF-A0A7V4MUS5-F1
#
_entry.id   AF-A0A7V4MUS5-F1
#
_cell.length_a   1.000
_cell.length_b   1.000
_cell.length_c   1.000
_cell.angle_alpha   90.00
_cell.angle_beta   90.00
_cell.angle_gamma   90.00
#
_symmetry.space_group_name_H-M   'P 1'
#
loop_
_entity.id
_entity.type
_entity.pdbx_description
1 polymer ?
#
loop_
_entity_poly.entity_id
_entity_poly.type
_entity_poly.pdbx_seq_one_letter_code
_entity_poly.pdbx_strand_id
1 'polypeptide(L)'
;GSLVVSFARHLSPTLRQAYLDAVTGMLEASQSARVPLVGYVDTSRARDLTSMLVHLFGLPAPRNLTDGGLLRPALRWGDRSAAWWCARDDGVLPLYHAQVGGIVFVYLQTTSDGPPARLEMPGWLLNDRSQLERVLNVIRAECVVGNGYPYALETADAVAVISVEDRQRFYAIFQQFADRERLAVRTARKARSKATRR
;
A
#
# COMPACT_ATOMS: atom_id res chain seq x y z
N GLY A 1 -3.39 1.64 1.19
CA GLY A 1 -2.69 0.33 1.20
C GLY A 1 -2.57 -0.22 -0.20
N SER A 2 -1.58 -1.07 -0.47
CA SER A 2 -1.31 -1.66 -1.80
C SER A 2 -2.37 -2.71 -2.16
N LEU A 3 -2.88 -2.70 -3.40
CA LEU A 3 -3.71 -3.78 -3.98
C LEU A 3 -2.83 -4.90 -4.54
N VAL A 4 -1.57 -4.61 -4.89
CA VAL A 4 -0.55 -5.59 -5.22
C VAL A 4 0.13 -6.04 -3.92
N VAL A 5 -0.28 -7.19 -3.36
CA VAL A 5 0.16 -7.65 -2.03
C VAL A 5 1.41 -8.54 -2.09
N SER A 6 2.50 -8.08 -2.72
CA SER A 6 3.73 -8.85 -2.90
C SER A 6 4.31 -9.42 -1.58
N PHE A 7 4.07 -8.77 -0.44
CA PHE A 7 4.52 -9.24 0.87
C PHE A 7 3.85 -10.54 1.32
N ALA A 8 2.66 -10.86 0.78
CA ALA A 8 1.89 -12.03 1.16
C ALA A 8 2.62 -13.35 0.84
N ARG A 9 3.64 -13.33 -0.03
CA ARG A 9 4.55 -14.47 -0.27
C ARG A 9 5.25 -14.97 0.99
N HIS A 10 5.46 -14.10 1.97
CA HIS A 10 6.15 -14.41 3.22
C HIS A 10 5.19 -14.86 4.34
N LEU A 11 3.88 -14.85 4.09
CA LEU A 11 2.88 -15.30 5.05
C LEU A 11 2.70 -16.81 5.00
N SER A 12 2.15 -17.37 6.08
CA SER A 12 1.69 -18.76 6.09
C SER A 12 0.64 -18.97 5.00
N PRO A 13 0.49 -20.19 4.43
CA PRO A 13 -0.48 -20.44 3.36
C PRO A 13 -1.90 -19.98 3.70
N THR A 14 -2.35 -20.22 4.93
CA THR A 14 -3.68 -19.82 5.40
C THR A 14 -3.85 -18.30 5.44
N LEU A 15 -2.86 -17.57 5.97
CA LEU A 15 -2.92 -16.10 6.02
C LEU A 15 -2.77 -15.48 4.64
N ARG A 16 -1.91 -16.05 3.79
CA ARG A 16 -1.76 -15.63 2.39
C ARG A 16 -3.09 -15.77 1.66
N GLN A 17 -3.77 -16.90 1.79
CA GLN A 17 -5.08 -17.10 1.17
C GLN A 17 -6.11 -16.10 1.68
N ALA A 18 -6.20 -15.90 3.00
CA ALA A 18 -7.13 -14.92 3.56
C ALA A 18 -6.89 -13.48 3.05
N TYR A 19 -5.62 -13.08 2.87
CA TYR A 19 -5.28 -11.79 2.27
C TYR A 19 -5.66 -11.72 0.79
N LEU A 20 -5.40 -12.78 0.03
CA LEU A 20 -5.76 -12.85 -1.38
C LEU A 20 -7.27 -12.74 -1.55
N ASP A 21 -8.05 -13.54 -0.82
CA ASP A 21 -9.52 -13.55 -0.86
C ASP A 21 -10.11 -12.17 -0.50
N ALA A 22 -9.53 -11.49 0.49
CA ALA A 22 -9.96 -10.14 0.86
C ALA A 22 -9.70 -9.12 -0.25
N VAL A 23 -8.52 -9.16 -0.88
CA VAL A 23 -8.18 -8.24 -1.96
C VAL A 23 -8.98 -8.53 -3.22
N THR A 24 -9.10 -9.79 -3.64
CA THR A 24 -9.90 -10.16 -4.81
C THR A 24 -11.37 -9.85 -4.60
N GLY A 25 -11.91 -10.12 -3.40
CA GLY A 25 -13.29 -9.74 -3.04
C GLY A 25 -13.54 -8.23 -3.13
N MET A 26 -12.59 -7.39 -2.70
CA MET A 26 -12.69 -5.94 -2.88
C MET A 26 -12.65 -5.52 -4.37
N LEU A 27 -11.80 -6.14 -5.19
CA LEU A 27 -11.71 -5.87 -6.62
C LEU A 27 -13.02 -6.25 -7.34
N GLU A 28 -13.56 -7.43 -7.04
CA GLU A 28 -14.82 -7.94 -7.60
C GLU A 28 -16.02 -7.08 -7.17
N ALA A 29 -16.10 -6.70 -5.90
CA ALA A 29 -17.15 -5.82 -5.39
C ALA A 29 -17.08 -4.44 -6.06
N SER A 30 -15.87 -3.87 -6.20
CA SER A 30 -15.65 -2.60 -6.90
C SER A 30 -16.13 -2.68 -8.35
N GLN A 31 -15.79 -3.75 -9.07
CA GLN A 31 -16.18 -3.95 -10.46
C GLN A 31 -17.69 -4.12 -10.61
N SER A 32 -18.32 -4.95 -9.76
CA SER A 32 -19.74 -5.28 -9.84
C SER A 32 -20.62 -4.11 -9.44
N ALA A 33 -20.26 -3.38 -8.38
CA ALA A 33 -21.00 -2.21 -7.90
C ALA A 33 -20.65 -0.92 -8.66
N ARG A 34 -19.63 -0.96 -9.54
CA ARG A 34 -19.09 0.21 -10.26
C ARG A 34 -18.66 1.34 -9.32
N VAL A 35 -18.19 0.98 -8.12
CA VAL A 35 -17.66 1.90 -7.11
C VAL A 35 -16.14 1.91 -7.21
N PRO A 36 -15.50 3.06 -7.50
CA PRO A 36 -14.05 3.14 -7.60
C PRO A 36 -13.35 2.70 -6.32
N LEU A 37 -12.37 1.80 -6.48
CA LEU A 37 -11.45 1.38 -5.42
C LEU A 37 -10.05 1.93 -5.73
N VAL A 38 -9.41 2.52 -4.74
CA VAL A 38 -8.06 3.07 -4.88
C VAL A 38 -7.17 2.62 -3.73
N GLY A 39 -6.13 1.87 -4.07
CA GLY A 39 -4.98 1.63 -3.21
C GLY A 39 -4.01 2.81 -3.26
N TYR A 40 -4.00 3.65 -2.23
CA TYR A 40 -3.01 4.72 -2.08
C TYR A 40 -1.75 4.18 -1.40
N VAL A 41 -0.59 4.40 -2.03
CA VAL A 41 0.73 4.05 -1.50
C VAL A 41 1.63 5.28 -1.54
N ASP A 42 1.78 5.91 -0.37
CA ASP A 42 2.77 6.96 -0.19
C ASP A 42 4.20 6.41 -0.26
N THR A 43 5.15 7.26 -0.67
CA THR A 43 6.60 6.93 -0.70
C THR A 43 6.93 5.54 -1.28
N SER A 44 6.28 5.21 -2.40
CA SER A 44 6.39 3.89 -3.03
C SER A 44 7.83 3.55 -3.44
N ARG A 45 8.27 2.34 -3.08
CA ARG A 45 9.56 1.75 -3.51
C ARG A 45 9.44 0.87 -4.75
N ALA A 46 8.31 0.93 -5.43
CA ALA A 46 8.07 0.15 -6.64
C ALA A 46 9.10 0.46 -7.75
N ARG A 47 9.31 -0.55 -8.59
CA ARG A 47 10.30 -0.55 -9.68
C ARG A 47 9.72 -1.08 -10.98
N ASP A 48 8.40 -1.02 -11.17
CA ASP A 48 7.73 -1.59 -12.34
C ASP A 48 8.10 -0.80 -13.60
N LEU A 49 8.09 0.53 -13.53
CA LEU A 49 8.47 1.39 -14.66
C LEU A 49 9.98 1.29 -14.95
N THR A 50 10.81 1.38 -13.93
CA THR A 50 12.27 1.25 -14.06
C THR A 50 12.68 -0.13 -14.59
N SER A 51 12.05 -1.21 -14.13
CA SER A 51 12.29 -2.57 -14.67
C SER A 51 11.83 -2.69 -16.12
N MET A 52 10.67 -2.11 -16.46
CA MET A 52 10.19 -2.10 -17.85
C MET A 52 11.19 -1.40 -18.79
N LEU A 53 11.71 -0.23 -18.40
CA LEU A 53 12.72 0.49 -19.20
C LEU A 53 14.03 -0.31 -19.35
N VAL A 54 14.47 -0.97 -18.29
CA VAL A 54 15.63 -1.87 -18.33
C VAL A 54 15.44 -2.98 -19.36
N HIS A 55 14.28 -3.64 -19.35
CA HIS A 55 13.98 -4.72 -20.29
C HIS A 55 13.81 -4.23 -21.73
N LEU A 56 13.13 -3.11 -21.95
CA LEU A 56 12.86 -2.59 -23.30
C LEU A 56 14.13 -2.06 -23.99
N PHE A 57 15.04 -1.45 -23.23
CA PHE A 57 16.21 -0.77 -23.78
C PHE A 57 17.53 -1.49 -23.48
N GLY A 58 17.51 -2.64 -22.81
CA GLY A 58 18.72 -3.39 -22.46
C GLY A 58 19.66 -2.63 -21.51
N LEU A 59 19.11 -1.79 -20.63
CA LEU A 59 19.89 -0.96 -19.72
C LEU A 59 20.41 -1.77 -18.53
N PRO A 60 21.50 -1.36 -17.88
CA PRO A 60 21.91 -1.97 -16.61
C PRO A 60 20.85 -1.74 -15.53
N ALA A 61 20.57 -2.78 -14.74
CA ALA A 61 19.60 -2.68 -13.64
C ALA A 61 20.09 -1.65 -12.59
N PRO A 62 19.32 -0.57 -12.34
CA PRO A 62 19.73 0.45 -11.39
C PRO A 62 19.65 -0.10 -9.95
N ARG A 63 20.70 0.14 -9.15
CA ARG A 63 20.76 -0.41 -7.78
C ARG A 63 19.67 0.17 -6.86
N ASN A 64 19.48 1.49 -6.89
CA ASN A 64 18.67 2.22 -5.92
C ASN A 64 17.62 3.17 -6.54
N LEU A 65 17.38 3.09 -7.85
CA LEU A 65 16.37 3.93 -8.50
C LEU A 65 14.98 3.30 -8.33
N THR A 66 14.03 4.05 -7.79
CA THR A 66 12.61 3.70 -7.74
C THR A 66 11.85 4.45 -8.82
N ASP A 67 10.66 3.98 -9.15
CA ASP A 67 9.79 4.67 -10.12
C ASP A 67 9.44 6.08 -9.64
N GLY A 68 9.17 6.24 -8.34
CA GLY A 68 8.94 7.56 -7.74
C GLY A 68 10.16 8.47 -7.85
N GLY A 69 11.36 7.94 -7.64
CA GLY A 69 12.61 8.70 -7.82
C GLY A 69 12.85 9.09 -9.28
N LEU A 70 12.52 8.21 -10.23
CA LEU A 70 12.62 8.49 -11.66
C LEU A 70 11.64 9.58 -12.12
N LEU A 71 10.40 9.54 -11.63
CA LEU A 71 9.32 10.43 -12.06
C LEU A 71 9.32 11.78 -11.34
N ARG A 72 9.83 11.85 -10.11
CA ARG A 72 9.88 13.07 -9.29
C ARG A 72 10.35 14.34 -10.02
N PRO A 73 11.47 14.34 -10.78
CA PRO A 73 11.93 15.55 -11.45
C PRO A 73 11.05 15.96 -12.65
N ALA A 74 10.22 15.05 -13.17
CA ALA A 74 9.41 15.26 -14.37
C ALA A 74 7.96 15.71 -14.07
N LEU A 75 7.47 15.51 -12.85
CA LEU A 75 6.09 15.79 -12.46
C LEU A 75 6.01 17.02 -11.53
N ARG A 76 5.12 17.95 -11.85
CA ARG A 76 4.71 19.06 -10.97
C ARG A 76 3.55 18.63 -10.09
N TRP A 77 3.26 19.39 -9.03
CA TRP A 77 2.11 19.12 -8.18
C TRP A 77 0.82 18.99 -9.01
N GLY A 78 0.07 17.92 -8.78
CA GLY A 78 -1.14 17.58 -9.51
C GLY A 78 -0.91 16.78 -10.80
N ASP A 79 0.31 16.76 -11.36
CA ASP A 79 0.63 15.97 -12.55
C ASP A 79 0.54 14.48 -12.23
N ARG A 80 0.22 13.71 -13.27
CA ARG A 80 0.21 12.25 -13.22
C ARG A 80 1.01 11.65 -14.34
N SER A 81 1.50 10.45 -14.10
CA SER A 81 2.03 9.60 -15.16
C SER A 81 0.90 9.03 -16.06
N ALA A 82 1.29 8.31 -17.11
CA ALA A 82 0.38 7.37 -17.76
C ALA A 82 -0.12 6.31 -16.78
N ALA A 83 -1.19 5.61 -17.15
CA ALA A 83 -1.66 4.44 -16.41
C ALA A 83 -1.10 3.18 -17.06
N TRP A 84 -0.66 2.24 -16.24
CA TRP A 84 -0.08 0.99 -16.70
C TRP A 84 -0.76 -0.21 -16.05
N TRP A 85 -0.82 -1.30 -16.79
CA TRP A 85 -1.18 -2.60 -16.23
C TRP A 85 -0.05 -3.12 -15.35
N CYS A 86 -0.38 -3.59 -14.16
CA CYS A 86 0.59 -4.21 -13.28
C CYS A 86 0.89 -5.63 -13.78
N ALA A 87 2.07 -5.80 -14.38
CA ALA A 87 2.59 -7.08 -14.86
C ALA A 87 3.79 -7.54 -14.02
N ARG A 88 3.72 -7.35 -12.70
CA ARG A 88 4.83 -7.69 -11.80
C ARG A 88 4.92 -9.20 -11.60
N ASP A 89 6.11 -9.74 -11.77
CA ASP A 89 6.42 -11.14 -11.45
C ASP A 89 6.93 -11.26 -10.01
N ASP A 90 6.00 -11.25 -9.05
CA ASP A 90 6.30 -11.38 -7.61
C ASP A 90 5.91 -12.74 -7.02
N GLY A 91 5.38 -13.64 -7.85
CA GLY A 91 4.83 -14.94 -7.46
C GLY A 91 3.49 -14.89 -6.71
N VAL A 92 2.95 -13.69 -6.45
CA VAL A 92 1.69 -13.49 -5.72
C VAL A 92 0.58 -13.03 -6.64
N LEU A 93 0.85 -12.12 -7.57
CA LEU A 93 -0.10 -11.66 -8.58
C LEU A 93 -0.75 -12.79 -9.39
N PRO A 94 -0.03 -13.85 -9.81
CA PRO A 94 -0.64 -14.99 -10.49
C PRO A 94 -1.69 -15.74 -9.64
N LEU A 95 -1.69 -15.55 -8.31
CA LEU A 95 -2.64 -16.18 -7.39
C LEU A 95 -3.99 -15.44 -7.29
N TYR A 96 -4.17 -14.34 -8.03
CA TYR A 96 -5.39 -13.52 -8.00
C TYR A 96 -6.57 -14.13 -8.80
N HIS A 97 -6.43 -15.35 -9.30
CA HIS A 97 -7.45 -16.06 -10.09
C HIS A 97 -8.05 -15.20 -11.21
N ALA A 98 -9.36 -14.91 -11.17
CA ALA A 98 -10.05 -14.11 -12.18
C ALA A 98 -9.57 -12.65 -12.25
N GLN A 99 -8.89 -12.17 -11.21
CA GLN A 99 -8.35 -10.80 -11.11
C GLN A 99 -6.86 -10.72 -11.48
N VAL A 100 -6.25 -11.79 -11.99
CA VAL A 100 -4.86 -11.77 -12.48
C VAL A 100 -4.72 -10.72 -13.59
N GLY A 101 -3.74 -9.82 -13.44
CA GLY A 101 -3.53 -8.72 -14.37
C GLY A 101 -4.65 -7.66 -14.35
N GLY A 102 -5.60 -7.75 -13.42
CA GLY A 102 -6.74 -6.83 -13.29
C GLY A 102 -6.43 -5.55 -12.52
N ILE A 103 -5.16 -5.27 -12.22
CA ILE A 103 -4.74 -4.09 -11.46
C ILE A 103 -3.94 -3.16 -12.36
N VAL A 104 -4.26 -1.88 -12.26
CA VAL A 104 -3.58 -0.80 -12.95
C VAL A 104 -2.97 0.15 -11.95
N PHE A 105 -1.89 0.82 -12.31
CA PHE A 105 -1.26 1.81 -11.45
C PHE A 105 -0.94 3.11 -12.20
N VAL A 106 -0.95 4.21 -11.43
CA VAL A 106 -0.61 5.57 -11.85
C VAL A 106 0.23 6.19 -10.75
N TYR A 107 1.20 7.03 -11.11
CA TYR A 107 1.88 7.91 -10.16
C TYR A 107 1.24 9.30 -10.21
N LEU A 108 0.85 9.83 -9.05
CA LEU A 108 0.27 11.16 -8.89
C LEU A 108 1.17 11.99 -7.97
N GLN A 109 1.63 13.15 -8.45
CA GLN A 109 2.43 14.05 -7.65
C GLN A 109 1.54 14.84 -6.68
N THR A 110 1.50 14.43 -5.42
CA THR A 110 0.63 15.02 -4.39
C THR A 110 1.34 16.01 -3.47
N THR A 111 2.68 16.06 -3.52
CA THR A 111 3.51 16.94 -2.68
C THR A 111 4.42 17.82 -3.54
N SER A 112 4.97 18.90 -2.96
CA SER A 112 5.90 19.78 -3.69
C SER A 112 7.31 19.20 -3.76
N ASP A 113 7.75 18.51 -2.70
CA ASP A 113 9.15 18.11 -2.52
C ASP A 113 9.37 16.59 -2.58
N GLY A 114 8.38 15.79 -2.20
CA GLY A 114 8.47 14.34 -2.16
C GLY A 114 8.19 13.64 -3.50
N PRO A 115 8.55 12.35 -3.64
CA PRO A 115 8.19 11.55 -4.82
C PRO A 115 6.66 11.44 -4.98
N PRO A 116 6.17 11.15 -6.20
CA PRO A 116 4.75 10.96 -6.43
C PRO A 116 4.22 9.72 -5.71
N ALA A 117 2.98 9.80 -5.23
CA ALA A 117 2.28 8.66 -4.66
C ALA A 117 1.91 7.66 -5.76
N ARG A 118 2.01 6.37 -5.44
CA ARG A 118 1.53 5.30 -6.34
C ARG A 118 0.08 5.01 -6.01
N LEU A 119 -0.78 5.13 -7.00
CA LEU A 119 -2.19 4.77 -6.93
C LEU A 119 -2.40 3.47 -7.67
N GLU A 120 -3.00 2.49 -7.01
CA GLU A 120 -3.37 1.20 -7.59
C GLU A 120 -4.88 1.09 -7.66
N MET A 121 -5.42 0.62 -8.78
CA MET A 121 -6.85 0.65 -9.06
C MET A 121 -7.25 -0.61 -9.84
N PRO A 122 -8.53 -1.03 -9.76
CA PRO A 122 -9.06 -2.04 -10.67
C PRO A 122 -8.96 -1.62 -12.14
N GLY A 123 -8.65 -2.56 -13.01
CA GLY A 123 -8.45 -2.32 -14.44
C GLY A 123 -9.69 -1.82 -15.17
N TRP A 124 -10.89 -2.11 -14.65
CA TRP A 124 -12.15 -1.61 -15.23
C TRP A 124 -12.23 -0.08 -15.27
N LEU A 125 -11.51 0.63 -14.39
CA LEU A 125 -11.44 2.09 -14.38
C LEU A 125 -10.70 2.65 -15.61
N LEU A 126 -9.82 1.88 -16.27
CA LEU A 126 -9.18 2.33 -17.51
C LEU A 126 -10.15 2.40 -18.69
N ASN A 127 -11.23 1.61 -18.65
CA ASN A 127 -12.20 1.58 -19.74
C ASN A 127 -13.03 2.87 -19.81
N ASP A 128 -13.09 3.64 -18.71
CA ASP A 128 -13.76 4.93 -18.66
C ASP A 128 -12.78 6.02 -18.21
N ARG A 129 -12.17 6.67 -19.20
CA ARG A 129 -11.22 7.77 -18.97
C ARG A 129 -11.82 8.92 -18.17
N SER A 130 -13.12 9.20 -18.33
CA SER A 130 -13.77 10.28 -17.60
C SER A 130 -13.91 9.94 -16.11
N GLN A 131 -14.24 8.68 -15.81
CA GLN A 131 -14.33 8.18 -14.44
C GLN A 131 -12.95 8.11 -13.78
N LEU A 132 -11.92 7.66 -14.51
CA LEU A 132 -10.54 7.69 -14.02
C LEU A 132 -10.10 9.11 -13.64
N GLU A 133 -10.28 10.10 -14.53
CA GLU A 133 -9.92 11.49 -14.22
C GLU A 133 -10.72 12.05 -13.06
N ARG A 134 -12.01 11.71 -12.94
CA ARG A 134 -12.82 12.09 -11.79
C ARG A 134 -12.24 11.55 -10.49
N VAL A 135 -11.87 10.27 -10.44
CA VAL A 135 -11.29 9.64 -9.25
C VAL A 135 -9.96 10.32 -8.89
N LEU A 136 -9.09 10.58 -9.87
CA LEU A 136 -7.82 11.26 -9.64
C LEU A 136 -8.03 12.70 -9.12
N ASN A 137 -9.04 13.41 -9.62
CA ASN A 137 -9.39 14.74 -9.13
C ASN A 137 -9.92 14.73 -7.69
N VAL A 138 -10.69 13.72 -7.30
CA VAL A 138 -11.10 13.54 -5.90
C VAL A 138 -9.89 13.34 -5.01
N ILE A 139 -8.93 12.49 -5.41
CA ILE A 139 -7.70 12.26 -4.64
C ILE A 139 -6.87 13.55 -4.53
N ARG A 140 -6.76 14.33 -5.62
CA ARG A 140 -6.10 15.64 -5.59
C ARG A 140 -6.78 16.57 -4.58
N ALA A 141 -8.11 16.65 -4.59
CA ALA A 141 -8.86 17.48 -3.65
C ALA A 141 -8.63 17.03 -2.19
N GLU A 142 -8.67 15.73 -1.92
CA GLU A 142 -8.35 15.17 -0.60
C GLU A 142 -6.93 15.53 -0.16
N CYS A 143 -5.95 15.50 -1.07
CA CYS A 143 -4.57 15.91 -0.78
C CYS A 143 -4.42 17.42 -0.59
N VAL A 144 -5.26 18.26 -1.21
CA VAL A 144 -5.29 19.70 -0.91
C VAL A 144 -5.75 19.92 0.53
N VAL A 145 -6.79 19.20 0.95
CA VAL A 145 -7.35 19.30 2.32
C VAL A 145 -6.36 18.75 3.36
N GLY A 146 -5.77 17.57 3.11
CA GLY A 146 -4.82 16.90 4.01
C GLY A 146 -3.34 17.25 3.76
N ASN A 147 -3.06 18.43 3.20
CA ASN A 147 -1.72 18.99 3.02
C ASN A 147 -0.68 18.03 2.38
N GLY A 148 -1.05 17.39 1.29
CA GLY A 148 -0.21 16.48 0.49
C GLY A 148 -0.49 15.00 0.71
N TYR A 149 -1.34 14.65 1.68
CA TYR A 149 -1.84 13.30 1.91
C TYR A 149 -3.38 13.30 1.95
N PRO A 150 -4.09 12.24 1.48
CA PRO A 150 -5.54 12.25 1.50
C PRO A 150 -6.11 12.36 2.92
N TYR A 151 -6.93 13.36 3.17
CA TYR A 151 -7.51 13.63 4.49
C TYR A 151 -8.26 12.43 5.08
N ALA A 152 -9.02 11.70 4.27
CA ALA A 152 -9.69 10.48 4.72
C ALA A 152 -8.70 9.41 5.25
N LEU A 153 -7.53 9.28 4.64
CA LEU A 153 -6.50 8.33 5.08
C LEU A 153 -5.75 8.84 6.31
N GLU A 154 -5.50 10.16 6.40
CA GLU A 154 -4.91 10.77 7.59
C GLU A 154 -5.79 10.53 8.82
N THR A 155 -7.09 10.78 8.66
CA THR A 155 -8.09 10.56 9.70
C THR A 155 -8.14 9.09 10.11
N ALA A 156 -8.14 8.17 9.13
CA ALA A 156 -8.12 6.73 9.39
C ALA A 156 -6.87 6.30 10.18
N ASP A 157 -5.69 6.84 9.86
CA ASP A 157 -4.45 6.56 10.59
C ASP A 157 -4.52 7.10 12.03
N ALA A 158 -5.02 8.32 12.21
CA ALA A 158 -5.15 8.96 13.53
C ALA A 158 -6.08 8.18 14.48
N VAL A 159 -7.16 7.57 13.96
CA VAL A 159 -8.10 6.77 14.78
C VAL A 159 -7.65 5.31 14.95
N ALA A 160 -6.77 4.80 14.09
CA ALA A 160 -6.28 3.42 14.14
C ALA A 160 -5.04 3.25 15.05
N VAL A 161 -4.63 4.30 15.77
CA VAL A 161 -3.47 4.27 16.66
C VAL A 161 -3.68 3.27 17.80
N ILE A 162 -2.90 2.20 17.81
CA ILE A 162 -2.75 1.34 18.99
C ILE A 162 -2.01 2.15 20.06
N SER A 163 -2.73 2.55 21.10
CA SER A 163 -2.19 3.43 22.14
C SER A 163 -1.15 2.71 23.02
N VAL A 164 -0.42 3.49 23.82
CA VAL A 164 0.49 2.91 24.84
C VAL A 164 -0.29 2.09 25.86
N GLU A 165 -1.49 2.54 26.22
CA GLU A 165 -2.37 1.84 27.15
C GLU A 165 -2.88 0.53 26.58
N ASP A 166 -3.25 0.48 25.29
CA ASP A 166 -3.65 -0.76 24.61
C ASP A 166 -2.51 -1.77 24.58
N ARG A 167 -1.27 -1.31 24.33
CA ARG A 167 -0.08 -2.16 24.43
C ARG A 167 0.12 -2.69 25.84
N GLN A 168 -0.04 -1.86 26.87
CA GLN A 168 0.09 -2.29 28.26
C GLN A 168 -0.98 -3.31 28.65
N ARG A 169 -2.24 -3.08 28.26
CA ARG A 169 -3.33 -4.04 28.46
C ARG A 169 -3.07 -5.37 27.75
N PHE A 170 -2.62 -5.31 26.50
CA PHE A 170 -2.22 -6.51 25.76
C PHE A 170 -1.10 -7.28 26.49
N TYR A 171 -0.04 -6.60 26.94
CA TYR A 171 1.05 -7.26 27.67
C TYR A 171 0.59 -7.83 29.00
N ALA A 172 -0.33 -7.18 29.72
CA ALA A 172 -0.89 -7.72 30.95
C ALA A 172 -1.68 -9.02 30.70
N ILE A 173 -2.57 -9.03 29.70
CA ILE A 173 -3.33 -10.22 29.29
C ILE A 173 -2.38 -11.32 28.81
N PHE A 174 -1.39 -10.97 28.00
CA PHE A 174 -0.40 -11.91 27.48
C PHE A 174 0.44 -12.54 28.60
N GLN A 175 0.84 -11.75 29.60
CA GLN A 175 1.57 -12.27 30.76
C GLN A 175 0.70 -13.20 31.59
N GLN A 176 -0.56 -12.85 31.85
CA GLN A 176 -1.50 -13.74 32.55
C GLN A 176 -1.70 -15.07 31.81
N PHE A 177 -1.84 -15.02 30.48
CA PHE A 177 -1.94 -16.22 29.65
C PHE A 177 -0.65 -17.07 29.73
N ALA A 178 0.51 -16.43 29.60
CA ALA A 178 1.80 -17.11 29.69
C ALA A 178 2.01 -17.80 31.04
N ASP A 179 1.63 -17.12 32.13
CA ASP A 179 1.72 -17.67 33.49
C ASP A 179 0.78 -18.87 33.66
N ARG A 180 -0.45 -18.79 33.13
CA ARG A 180 -1.44 -19.88 33.17
C ARG A 180 -0.98 -21.12 32.41
N GLU A 181 -0.44 -20.93 31.22
CA GLU A 181 0.03 -22.02 30.34
C GLU A 181 1.48 -22.42 30.62
N ARG A 182 2.09 -21.87 31.69
CA ARG A 182 3.49 -22.12 32.12
C ARG A 182 4.53 -21.90 31.02
N LEU A 183 4.28 -20.92 30.15
CA LEU A 183 5.17 -20.55 29.07
C LEU A 183 6.29 -19.66 29.63
N ALA A 184 7.56 -20.05 29.41
CA ALA A 184 8.71 -19.28 29.85
C ALA A 184 8.95 -18.03 28.96
N VAL A 185 8.04 -17.06 29.03
CA VAL A 185 8.15 -15.81 28.26
C VAL A 185 9.12 -14.87 28.97
N ARG A 186 10.36 -14.77 28.46
CA ARG A 186 11.33 -13.76 28.89
C ARG A 186 10.98 -12.41 28.27
N THR A 187 10.38 -11.50 29.02
CA THR A 187 10.20 -10.11 28.59
C THR A 187 11.57 -9.44 28.39
N ALA A 188 11.78 -8.85 27.21
CA ALA A 188 13.06 -8.24 26.84
C ALA A 188 13.39 -7.05 27.76
N ARG A 189 14.61 -7.03 28.34
CA ARG A 189 15.12 -6.02 29.29
C ARG A 189 14.91 -4.55 28.88
N LYS A 190 14.73 -4.25 27.59
CA LYS A 190 14.45 -2.90 27.07
C LYS A 190 13.07 -2.35 27.47
N ALA A 191 12.06 -3.19 27.67
CA ALA A 191 10.72 -2.73 28.09
C ALA A 191 10.73 -2.24 29.55
N ARG A 192 11.50 -2.90 30.43
CA ARG A 192 11.67 -2.52 31.83
C ARG A 192 12.36 -1.16 32.00
N SER A 193 13.36 -0.82 31.18
CA SER A 193 14.11 0.44 31.35
C SER A 193 13.33 1.71 31.01
N LYS A 194 12.22 1.61 30.26
CA LYS A 194 11.34 2.76 29.97
C LYS A 194 10.29 3.01 31.05
N ALA A 195 9.92 1.99 31.83
CA ALA A 195 8.96 2.15 32.94
C ALA A 195 9.60 2.80 34.18
N THR A 196 10.92 2.68 34.37
CA THR A 196 11.65 3.19 35.54
C THR A 196 12.19 4.62 35.37
N ARG A 197 11.93 5.29 34.24
CA ARG A 197 12.40 6.68 33.97
C ARG A 197 11.28 7.74 34.08
N ARG A 198 10.18 7.43 34.76
CA ARG A 198 9.20 8.44 35.19
C ARG A 198 9.50 8.87 36.61
#